data_AF-A0A1A7X0J8-F1
#
_entry.id   AF-A0A1A7X0J8-F1
#
_cell.length_a   1.000
_cell.length_b   1.000
_cell.length_c   1.000
_cell.angle_alpha   90.00
_cell.angle_beta   90.00
_cell.angle_gamma   90.00
#
_symmetry.space_group_name_H-M   'P 1'
#
loop_
_entity.id
_entity.type
_entity.pdbx_description
1 polymer ?
#
loop_
_entity_poly.entity_id
_entity_poly.type
_entity_poly.pdbx_seq_one_letter_code
_entity_poly.pdbx_strand_id
1 'polypeptide(L)'
;MALIPSQVLRVAILLSYFSILCHYKALDMPAHQTYGGSWKFLTFIDLVIQAVFFGLCVLIDVSSLLTKGADSREQERQLKKLIGLRDWMMAVLAFPVGAFVVFTFWSLYLYDRELVYPKLLDNFIPQWLNHGMHTTVLPFIIIEMRTTHHKYPRRPWGLAAVCCFGVGYVLWTCWVHQVTGVWVYPVLERIAPLARAVFFSAMTAVICVFYVLGEILNSYIWDQPHTEKVKGE
;
A
#
# COMPACT_ATOMS: atom_id res chain seq x y z
N MET A 1 22.53 14.37 -15.34
CA MET A 1 21.77 14.42 -14.07
C MET A 1 22.22 13.27 -13.21
N ALA A 2 22.78 13.53 -12.03
CA ALA A 2 23.16 12.46 -11.09
C ALA A 2 21.87 11.79 -10.59
N LEU A 3 21.59 10.56 -11.05
CA LEU A 3 20.51 9.76 -10.47
C LEU A 3 20.88 9.48 -9.01
N ILE A 4 20.00 9.85 -8.07
CA ILE A 4 20.11 9.45 -6.67
C ILE A 4 20.14 7.91 -6.64
N PRO A 5 21.08 7.26 -5.94
CA PRO A 5 21.09 5.80 -5.83
C PRO A 5 19.78 5.31 -5.24
N SER A 6 19.19 4.26 -5.82
CA SER A 6 17.91 3.68 -5.37
C SER A 6 17.91 3.33 -3.88
N GLN A 7 19.06 2.93 -3.34
CA GLN A 7 19.27 2.65 -1.91
C GLN A 7 19.01 3.88 -1.04
N VAL A 8 19.54 5.05 -1.42
CA VAL A 8 19.35 6.31 -0.68
C VAL A 8 17.88 6.73 -0.73
N LEU A 9 17.24 6.54 -1.88
CA LEU A 9 15.83 6.85 -2.08
C LEU A 9 14.91 6.01 -1.17
N ARG A 10 15.16 4.69 -1.08
CA ARG A 10 14.41 3.79 -0.20
C ARG A 10 14.57 4.15 1.28
N VAL A 11 15.78 4.50 1.71
CA VAL A 11 16.02 4.96 3.08
C VAL A 11 15.26 6.26 3.35
N ALA A 12 15.31 7.23 2.44
CA ALA A 12 14.58 8.49 2.58
C ALA A 12 13.06 8.28 2.65
N ILE A 13 12.51 7.41 1.80
CA ILE A 13 11.09 7.04 1.81
C ILE A 13 10.71 6.34 3.12
N LEU A 14 11.53 5.39 3.59
CA LEU A 14 11.30 4.69 4.87
C LEU A 14 11.26 5.68 6.06
N LEU A 15 12.22 6.60 6.11
CA LEU A 15 12.25 7.65 7.14
C LEU A 15 11.03 8.58 7.04
N SER A 16 10.56 8.88 5.83
CA SER A 16 9.32 9.63 5.62
C SER A 16 8.11 8.90 6.21
N TYR A 17 7.97 7.59 5.98
CA TYR A 17 6.90 6.79 6.58
C TYR A 17 6.99 6.72 8.10
N PHE A 18 8.19 6.55 8.68
CA PHE A 18 8.35 6.61 10.13
C PHE A 18 7.95 7.98 10.69
N SER A 19 8.34 9.07 10.02
CA SER A 19 7.91 10.42 10.42
C SER A 19 6.39 10.56 10.40
N ILE A 20 5.73 10.13 9.33
CA ILE A 20 4.26 10.16 9.20
C ILE A 20 3.60 9.32 10.30
N LEU A 21 4.05 8.09 10.52
CA LEU A 21 3.50 7.18 11.54
C LEU A 21 3.68 7.73 12.96
N CYS A 22 4.86 8.27 13.28
CA CYS A 22 5.14 8.87 14.58
C CYS A 22 4.26 10.09 14.83
N HIS A 23 4.15 11.01 13.86
CA HIS A 23 3.28 12.17 13.99
C HIS A 23 1.81 11.78 14.12
N TYR A 24 1.33 10.84 13.29
CA TYR A 24 -0.04 10.36 13.37
C TYR A 24 -0.36 9.70 14.72
N LYS A 25 0.57 8.91 15.28
CA LYS A 25 0.42 8.29 16.61
C LYS A 25 0.53 9.29 17.76
N ALA A 26 1.22 10.40 17.56
CA ALA A 26 1.33 11.46 18.55
C ALA A 26 0.07 12.34 18.61
N LEU A 27 -0.83 12.26 17.62
CA LEU A 27 -2.11 12.96 17.66
C LEU A 27 -3.04 12.33 18.70
N ASP A 28 -3.49 13.13 19.66
CA ASP A 28 -4.54 12.71 20.59
C ASP A 28 -5.92 12.92 19.96
N MET A 29 -6.38 11.90 19.23
CA MET A 29 -7.69 11.90 18.60
C MET A 29 -8.65 10.97 19.35
N PRO A 30 -9.90 11.40 19.64
CA PRO A 30 -10.90 10.54 20.28
C PRO A 30 -11.12 9.22 19.52
N ALA A 31 -11.02 9.26 18.19
CA ALA A 31 -11.15 8.09 17.34
C ALA A 31 -10.08 7.01 17.58
N HIS A 32 -8.91 7.35 18.12
CA HIS A 32 -7.86 6.39 18.48
C HIS A 32 -8.12 5.67 19.80
N GLN A 33 -8.94 6.25 20.68
CA GLN A 33 -9.25 5.70 22.00
C GLN A 33 -10.43 4.72 21.96
N THR A 34 -11.18 4.69 20.85
CA THR A 34 -12.25 3.72 20.61
C THR A 34 -11.73 2.33 20.23
N TYR A 35 -12.57 1.31 20.34
CA TYR A 35 -12.25 -0.07 19.93
C TYR A 35 -11.69 -0.13 18.49
N GLY A 36 -10.63 -0.93 18.31
CA GLY A 36 -9.87 -1.01 17.06
C GLY A 36 -8.84 0.12 16.86
N GLY A 37 -8.91 1.21 17.62
CA GLY A 37 -7.97 2.32 17.61
C GLY A 37 -7.63 2.82 16.20
N SER A 38 -6.34 3.05 15.93
CA SER A 38 -5.87 3.42 14.58
C SER A 38 -6.07 2.31 13.53
N TRP A 39 -6.06 1.04 13.96
CA TRP A 39 -6.11 -0.14 13.08
C TRP A 39 -7.48 -0.38 12.44
N LYS A 40 -8.52 0.35 12.88
CA LYS A 40 -9.80 0.35 12.17
C LYS A 40 -9.72 1.06 10.82
N PHE A 41 -8.74 1.92 10.59
CA PHE A 41 -8.61 2.70 9.36
C PHE A 41 -7.65 2.04 8.36
N LEU A 42 -8.12 1.81 7.13
CA LEU A 42 -7.31 1.23 6.06
C LEU A 42 -6.07 2.07 5.75
N THR A 43 -6.19 3.40 5.80
CA THR A 43 -5.04 4.31 5.61
C THR A 43 -3.91 4.00 6.59
N PHE A 44 -4.23 3.72 7.86
CA PHE A 44 -3.20 3.39 8.84
C PHE A 44 -2.57 2.02 8.55
N ILE A 45 -3.38 1.02 8.18
CA ILE A 45 -2.89 -0.30 7.77
C ILE A 45 -1.96 -0.17 6.55
N ASP A 46 -2.36 0.61 5.55
CA ASP A 46 -1.56 0.88 4.35
C ASP A 46 -0.22 1.51 4.72
N LEU A 47 -0.20 2.57 5.54
CA LEU A 47 1.06 3.19 5.99
C LEU A 47 2.01 2.20 6.69
N VAL A 48 1.48 1.28 7.49
CA VAL A 48 2.28 0.21 8.09
C VAL A 48 2.78 -0.77 7.03
N ILE A 49 1.93 -1.18 6.08
CA ILE A 49 2.34 -2.02 4.94
C ILE A 49 3.48 -1.36 4.16
N GLN A 50 3.35 -0.07 3.83
CA GLN A 50 4.39 0.68 3.13
C GLN A 50 5.68 0.76 3.94
N ALA A 51 5.61 1.09 5.23
CA ALA A 51 6.79 1.15 6.10
C ALA A 51 7.51 -0.21 6.19
N VAL A 52 6.76 -1.30 6.35
CA VAL A 52 7.34 -2.66 6.38
C VAL A 52 7.93 -3.03 5.02
N PHE A 53 7.25 -2.69 3.93
CA PHE A 53 7.73 -2.95 2.58
C PHE A 53 9.04 -2.21 2.28
N PHE A 54 9.13 -0.91 2.54
CA PHE A 54 10.36 -0.15 2.36
C PHE A 54 11.45 -0.57 3.37
N GLY A 55 11.07 -0.97 4.58
CA GLY A 55 11.99 -1.61 5.53
C GLY A 55 12.61 -2.88 5.00
N LEU A 56 11.82 -3.74 4.33
CA LEU A 56 12.29 -4.93 3.66
C LEU A 56 13.21 -4.59 2.47
N CYS A 57 12.89 -3.55 1.69
CA CYS A 57 13.76 -3.09 0.61
C CYS A 57 15.13 -2.62 1.13
N VAL A 58 15.15 -1.80 2.19
CA VAL A 58 16.40 -1.36 2.84
C VAL A 58 17.18 -2.54 3.42
N LEU A 59 16.49 -3.51 4.04
CA LEU A 59 17.14 -4.72 4.56
C LEU A 59 17.80 -5.55 3.47
N ILE A 60 17.14 -5.70 2.31
CA ILE A 60 17.70 -6.37 1.13
C ILE A 60 18.91 -5.61 0.61
N ASP A 61 18.86 -4.27 0.54
CA ASP A 61 19.97 -3.45 0.09
C ASP A 61 21.20 -3.62 1.00
N VAL A 62 21.03 -3.50 2.32
CA VAL A 62 22.10 -3.72 3.30
C VAL A 62 22.65 -5.14 3.21
N SER A 63 21.76 -6.15 3.15
CA SER A 63 22.15 -7.55 3.03
C SER A 63 22.94 -7.81 1.74
N SER A 64 22.54 -7.22 0.61
CA SER A 64 23.25 -7.35 -0.66
C SER A 64 24.65 -6.73 -0.62
N LEU A 65 24.82 -5.59 0.06
CA LEU A 65 26.11 -4.93 0.25
C LEU A 65 27.04 -5.78 1.14
N LEU A 66 26.52 -6.34 2.22
CA LEU A 66 27.29 -7.22 3.11
C LEU A 66 27.65 -8.57 2.47
N THR A 67 26.89 -9.01 1.46
CA THR A 67 27.15 -10.28 0.75
C THR A 67 28.18 -10.14 -0.38
N LYS A 68 28.44 -8.92 -0.88
CA LYS A 68 29.47 -8.65 -1.90
C LYS A 68 30.88 -8.88 -1.32
N GLY A 69 31.28 -10.14 -1.20
CA GLY A 69 32.60 -10.55 -0.69
C GLY A 69 32.59 -11.76 0.25
N ALA A 70 31.42 -12.23 0.68
CA ALA A 70 31.30 -13.40 1.56
C ALA A 70 30.75 -14.61 0.79
N ASP A 71 31.50 -15.70 0.76
CA ASP A 71 31.17 -16.95 0.04
C ASP A 71 30.15 -17.83 0.81
N SER A 72 29.15 -17.20 1.44
CA SER A 72 28.15 -17.89 2.26
C SER A 72 26.91 -18.24 1.45
N ARG A 73 26.82 -19.51 1.02
CA ARG A 73 25.66 -20.06 0.30
C ARG A 73 24.33 -19.89 1.06
N GLU A 74 24.37 -19.94 2.39
CA GLU A 74 23.15 -19.77 3.20
C GLU A 74 22.66 -18.32 3.17
N GLN A 75 23.57 -17.34 3.21
CA GLN A 75 23.20 -15.92 3.13
C GLN A 75 22.57 -15.57 1.79
N GLU A 76 23.10 -16.12 0.69
CA GLU A 76 22.50 -15.98 -0.64
C GLU A 76 21.09 -16.57 -0.72
N ARG A 77 20.87 -17.74 -0.09
CA ARG A 77 19.55 -18.37 -0.01
C ARG A 77 18.54 -17.51 0.76
N GLN A 78 18.95 -16.92 1.88
CA GLN A 78 18.09 -16.03 2.66
C GLN A 78 17.77 -14.74 1.89
N LEU A 79 18.75 -14.16 1.20
CA LEU A 79 18.55 -13.00 0.33
C LEU A 79 17.50 -13.28 -0.76
N LYS A 80 17.57 -14.43 -1.43
CA LYS A 80 16.57 -14.84 -2.43
C LYS A 80 15.16 -14.95 -1.84
N LYS A 81 15.01 -15.45 -0.62
CA LYS A 81 13.72 -15.49 0.08
C LYS A 81 13.21 -14.08 0.39
N LEU A 82 14.06 -13.18 0.88
CA LEU A 82 13.68 -11.79 1.15
C LEU A 82 13.24 -11.07 -0.13
N ILE A 83 13.96 -11.26 -1.25
CA ILE A 83 13.57 -10.72 -2.56
C ILE A 83 12.21 -11.26 -2.99
N GLY A 84 11.98 -12.58 -2.84
CA GLY A 84 10.68 -13.18 -3.13
C GLY A 84 9.55 -12.63 -2.26
N LEU A 85 9.80 -12.42 -0.96
CA LEU A 85 8.86 -11.79 -0.05
C LEU A 85 8.56 -10.34 -0.45
N ARG A 86 9.60 -9.55 -0.79
CA ARG A 86 9.47 -8.17 -1.25
C ARG A 86 8.58 -8.10 -2.48
N ASP A 87 8.84 -8.92 -3.48
CA ASP A 87 8.07 -8.91 -4.73
C ASP A 87 6.62 -9.33 -4.52
N TRP A 88 6.40 -10.33 -3.66
CA TRP A 88 5.04 -10.74 -3.28
C TRP A 88 4.30 -9.63 -2.53
N MET A 89 4.94 -9.02 -1.52
CA MET A 89 4.38 -7.91 -0.76
C MET A 89 4.08 -6.71 -1.64
N MET A 90 4.98 -6.39 -2.57
CA MET A 90 4.79 -5.32 -3.54
C MET A 90 3.54 -5.55 -4.39
N ALA A 91 3.44 -6.75 -4.99
CA ALA A 91 2.37 -7.11 -5.91
C ALA A 91 1.00 -7.20 -5.24
N VAL A 92 0.93 -7.78 -4.03
CA VAL A 92 -0.34 -8.16 -3.39
C VAL A 92 -0.80 -7.16 -2.33
N LEU A 93 0.13 -6.41 -1.71
CA LEU A 93 -0.20 -5.49 -0.62
C LEU A 93 0.15 -4.06 -0.98
N ALA A 94 1.44 -3.72 -1.09
CA ALA A 94 1.89 -2.33 -1.12
C ALA A 94 1.33 -1.55 -2.32
N PHE A 95 1.39 -2.09 -3.54
CA PHE A 95 0.82 -1.40 -4.70
C PHE A 95 -0.72 -1.35 -4.71
N PRO A 96 -1.45 -2.49 -4.69
CA PRO A 96 -2.90 -2.46 -4.85
C PRO A 96 -3.60 -1.76 -3.68
N VAL A 97 -3.14 -1.94 -2.43
CA VAL A 97 -3.74 -1.27 -1.26
C VAL A 97 -3.40 0.23 -1.29
N GLY A 98 -2.15 0.60 -1.58
CA GLY A 98 -1.76 2.00 -1.66
C GLY A 98 -2.50 2.77 -2.75
N ALA A 99 -2.59 2.20 -3.96
CA ALA A 99 -3.37 2.79 -5.05
C ALA A 99 -4.86 2.89 -4.70
N PHE A 100 -5.41 1.86 -4.07
CA PHE A 100 -6.80 1.84 -3.61
C PHE A 100 -7.10 2.93 -2.58
N VAL A 101 -6.26 3.08 -1.55
CA VAL A 101 -6.42 4.12 -0.51
C VAL A 101 -6.38 5.50 -1.13
N VAL A 102 -5.37 5.79 -1.95
CA VAL A 102 -5.23 7.10 -2.62
C VAL A 102 -6.45 7.39 -3.49
N PHE A 103 -6.83 6.44 -4.35
CA PHE A 103 -7.95 6.61 -5.28
C PHE A 103 -9.28 6.83 -4.55
N THR A 104 -9.62 5.95 -3.60
CA THR A 104 -10.91 6.00 -2.91
C THR A 104 -11.00 7.21 -1.99
N PHE A 105 -9.92 7.55 -1.28
CA PHE A 105 -9.88 8.73 -0.42
C PHE A 105 -10.14 10.00 -1.22
N TRP A 106 -9.37 10.27 -2.27
CA TRP A 106 -9.52 11.51 -3.03
C TRP A 106 -10.82 11.56 -3.81
N SER A 107 -11.30 10.43 -4.34
CA SER A 107 -12.59 10.38 -5.01
C SER A 107 -13.74 10.78 -4.08
N LEU A 108 -13.78 10.21 -2.87
CA LEU A 108 -14.80 10.56 -1.87
C LEU A 108 -14.58 11.96 -1.31
N TYR A 109 -13.32 12.35 -1.05
CA TYR A 109 -12.96 13.67 -0.54
C TYR A 109 -13.43 14.79 -1.47
N LEU A 110 -13.22 14.63 -2.78
CA LEU A 110 -13.62 15.60 -3.80
C LEU A 110 -15.14 15.62 -4.04
N TYR A 111 -15.82 14.48 -3.88
CA TYR A 111 -17.27 14.38 -4.02
C TYR A 111 -18.02 14.99 -2.82
N ASP A 112 -17.75 14.47 -1.62
CA ASP A 112 -18.21 15.01 -0.33
C ASP A 112 -17.26 14.49 0.76
N ARG A 113 -16.36 15.35 1.23
CA ARG A 113 -15.36 14.95 2.22
C ARG A 113 -15.96 14.39 3.50
N GLU A 114 -17.18 14.78 3.89
CA GLU A 114 -17.82 14.27 5.10
C GLU A 114 -18.05 12.75 5.07
N LEU A 115 -17.96 12.12 3.90
CA LEU A 115 -18.11 10.68 3.73
C LEU A 115 -16.90 9.86 4.20
N VAL A 116 -15.71 10.47 4.23
CA VAL A 116 -14.43 9.78 4.52
C VAL A 116 -13.52 10.55 5.49
N TYR A 117 -13.59 11.88 5.45
CA TYR A 117 -12.76 12.80 6.22
C TYR A 117 -13.58 14.02 6.68
N PRO A 118 -14.35 13.88 7.79
CA PRO A 118 -15.18 14.96 8.32
C PRO A 118 -14.37 16.20 8.73
N LYS A 119 -14.98 17.39 8.66
CA LYS A 119 -14.28 18.66 9.02
C LYS A 119 -13.64 18.65 10.40
N LEU A 120 -14.22 17.91 11.33
CA LEU A 120 -13.69 17.77 12.68
C LEU A 120 -12.22 17.30 12.70
N LEU A 121 -11.80 16.50 11.72
CA LEU A 121 -10.44 15.98 11.62
C LEU A 121 -9.40 17.05 11.29
N ASP A 122 -9.78 18.18 10.68
CA ASP A 122 -8.86 19.30 10.39
C ASP A 122 -8.27 19.90 11.67
N ASN A 123 -8.98 19.78 12.81
CA ASN A 123 -8.50 20.26 14.10
C ASN A 123 -7.36 19.42 14.68
N PHE A 124 -7.17 18.20 14.16
CA PHE A 124 -6.19 17.25 14.68
C PHE A 124 -5.10 16.94 13.64
N ILE A 125 -5.47 16.75 12.38
CA ILE A 125 -4.58 16.28 11.33
C ILE A 125 -4.19 17.48 10.44
N PRO A 126 -2.94 17.97 10.53
CA PRO A 126 -2.47 19.05 9.66
C PRO A 126 -2.42 18.57 8.19
N GLN A 127 -2.56 19.51 7.25
CA GLN A 127 -2.65 19.17 5.82
C GLN A 127 -1.44 18.39 5.29
N TRP A 128 -0.23 18.71 5.74
CA TRP A 128 0.96 17.97 5.32
C TRP A 128 0.86 16.49 5.69
N LEU A 129 0.32 16.18 6.88
CA LEU A 129 0.14 14.82 7.35
C LEU A 129 -0.98 14.14 6.57
N ASN A 130 -2.08 14.85 6.30
CA ASN A 130 -3.14 14.33 5.43
C ASN A 130 -2.61 13.91 4.05
N HIS A 131 -1.79 14.76 3.41
CA HIS A 131 -1.14 14.42 2.16
C HIS A 131 -0.10 13.29 2.30
N GLY A 132 0.66 13.26 3.41
CA GLY A 132 1.57 12.15 3.71
C GLY A 132 0.85 10.81 3.87
N MET A 133 -0.38 10.82 4.38
CA MET A 133 -1.18 9.61 4.56
C MET A 133 -1.91 9.16 3.30
N HIS A 134 -2.38 10.11 2.47
CA HIS A 134 -3.31 9.83 1.38
C HIS A 134 -2.81 10.21 -0.02
N THR A 135 -1.62 10.80 -0.17
CA THR A 135 -1.07 11.18 -1.48
C THR A 135 0.28 10.54 -1.73
N THR A 136 1.23 10.67 -0.80
CA THR A 136 2.64 10.30 -1.03
C THR A 136 2.85 8.81 -1.25
N VAL A 137 1.90 7.97 -0.80
CA VAL A 137 1.94 6.51 -1.00
C VAL A 137 2.11 6.13 -2.47
N LEU A 138 1.29 6.71 -3.36
CA LEU A 138 1.28 6.32 -4.76
C LEU A 138 2.56 6.75 -5.52
N PRO A 139 3.05 8.01 -5.39
CA PRO A 139 4.34 8.39 -5.96
C PRO A 139 5.50 7.54 -5.44
N PHE A 140 5.58 7.27 -4.14
CA PHE A 140 6.67 6.48 -3.57
C PHE A 140 6.68 5.06 -4.10
N ILE A 141 5.52 4.40 -4.19
CA ILE A 141 5.46 3.04 -4.68
C ILE A 141 5.73 2.96 -6.19
N ILE A 142 5.30 3.94 -6.98
CA ILE A 142 5.62 4.03 -8.42
C ILE A 142 7.12 4.25 -8.63
N ILE A 143 7.74 5.08 -7.81
CA ILE A 143 9.20 5.28 -7.82
C ILE A 143 9.92 3.96 -7.56
N GLU A 144 9.49 3.19 -6.57
CA GLU A 144 10.07 1.86 -6.31
C GLU A 144 9.90 0.93 -7.53
N MET A 145 8.70 0.84 -8.13
CA MET A 145 8.48 0.06 -9.35
C MET A 145 9.39 0.47 -10.50
N ARG A 146 9.72 1.76 -10.62
CA ARG A 146 10.61 2.30 -11.65
C ARG A 146 12.07 1.98 -11.38
N THR A 147 12.46 1.81 -10.13
CA THR A 147 13.85 1.55 -9.73
C THR A 147 14.15 0.06 -9.55
N THR A 148 13.14 -0.79 -9.42
CA THR A 148 13.32 -2.23 -9.28
C THR A 148 12.22 -3.04 -9.96
N HIS A 149 12.66 -4.06 -10.69
CA HIS A 149 11.77 -5.04 -11.30
C HIS A 149 11.23 -5.99 -10.22
N HIS A 150 9.90 -6.04 -10.08
CA HIS A 150 9.23 -6.94 -9.14
C HIS A 150 8.57 -8.10 -9.89
N LYS A 151 8.79 -9.31 -9.40
CA LYS A 151 8.18 -10.49 -10.00
C LYS A 151 6.78 -10.73 -9.44
N TYR A 152 5.76 -10.48 -10.23
CA TYR A 152 4.37 -10.74 -9.83
C TYR A 152 4.10 -12.25 -9.71
N PRO A 153 3.29 -12.68 -8.72
CA PRO A 153 2.80 -14.05 -8.68
C PRO A 153 1.87 -14.32 -9.86
N ARG A 154 1.53 -15.60 -10.10
CA ARG A 154 0.53 -15.95 -11.11
C ARG A 154 -0.78 -15.22 -10.79
N ARG A 155 -1.32 -14.50 -11.78
CA ARG A 155 -2.52 -13.66 -11.67
C ARG A 155 -3.67 -14.21 -10.82
N PRO A 156 -4.16 -15.46 -10.98
CA PRO A 156 -5.25 -15.96 -10.13
C PRO A 156 -4.88 -16.03 -8.64
N TRP A 157 -3.63 -16.37 -8.31
CA TRP A 157 -3.16 -16.42 -6.93
C TRP A 157 -2.96 -15.03 -6.34
N GLY A 158 -2.47 -14.08 -7.14
CA GLY A 158 -2.36 -12.68 -6.72
C GLY A 158 -3.74 -12.06 -6.49
N LEU A 159 -4.68 -12.24 -7.42
CA LEU A 159 -6.07 -11.80 -7.27
C LEU A 159 -6.75 -12.45 -6.06
N ALA A 160 -6.56 -13.76 -5.84
CA ALA A 160 -7.10 -14.43 -4.66
C ALA A 160 -6.54 -13.84 -3.37
N ALA A 161 -5.26 -13.52 -3.31
CA ALA A 161 -4.64 -12.93 -2.13
C ALA A 161 -5.11 -11.50 -1.87
N VAL A 162 -5.21 -10.66 -2.91
CA VAL A 162 -5.76 -9.29 -2.81
C VAL A 162 -7.23 -9.30 -2.41
N CYS A 163 -8.03 -10.20 -3.00
CA CYS A 163 -9.43 -10.39 -2.65
C CYS A 163 -9.57 -10.84 -1.19
N CYS A 164 -8.75 -11.80 -0.74
CA CYS A 164 -8.73 -12.27 0.64
C CYS A 164 -8.42 -11.12 1.62
N PHE A 165 -7.42 -10.28 1.30
CA PHE A 165 -7.12 -9.08 2.09
C PHE A 165 -8.32 -8.11 2.13
N GLY A 166 -8.92 -7.81 0.97
CA GLY A 166 -10.08 -6.92 0.88
C GLY A 166 -11.27 -7.43 1.69
N VAL A 167 -11.62 -8.70 1.56
CA VAL A 167 -12.69 -9.34 2.34
C VAL A 167 -12.35 -9.33 3.83
N GLY A 168 -11.11 -9.64 4.21
CA GLY A 168 -10.65 -9.57 5.59
C GLY A 168 -10.84 -8.19 6.21
N TYR A 169 -10.53 -7.12 5.47
CA TYR A 169 -10.75 -5.75 5.94
C TYR A 169 -12.23 -5.37 6.03
N VAL A 170 -13.07 -5.85 5.10
CA VAL A 170 -14.53 -5.68 5.17
C VAL A 170 -15.08 -6.36 6.43
N LEU A 171 -14.69 -7.61 6.69
CA LEU A 171 -15.09 -8.35 7.89
C LEU A 171 -14.64 -7.62 9.16
N TRP A 172 -13.42 -7.07 9.17
CA TRP A 172 -12.93 -6.26 10.27
C TRP A 172 -13.78 -4.99 10.49
N THR A 173 -14.14 -4.29 9.41
CA THR A 173 -15.00 -3.10 9.48
C THR A 173 -16.39 -3.44 10.04
N CYS A 174 -16.98 -4.55 9.59
CA CYS A 174 -18.26 -5.05 10.11
C CYS A 174 -18.17 -5.44 11.59
N TRP A 175 -17.07 -6.08 12.00
CA TRP A 175 -16.82 -6.45 13.40
C TRP A 175 -16.71 -5.22 14.30
N VAL A 176 -15.94 -4.20 13.88
CA VAL A 176 -15.83 -2.93 14.63
C VAL A 176 -17.20 -2.27 14.81
N HIS A 177 -18.02 -2.24 13.75
CA HIS A 177 -19.40 -1.74 13.85
C HIS A 177 -20.25 -2.58 14.81
N GLN A 178 -20.14 -3.92 14.77
CA GLN A 178 -20.88 -4.80 15.67
C GLN A 178 -20.53 -4.54 17.15
N VAL A 179 -19.26 -4.26 17.45
CA VAL A 179 -18.79 -4.01 18.84
C VAL A 179 -19.11 -2.59 19.31
N THR A 180 -19.02 -1.59 18.42
CA THR A 180 -19.11 -0.16 18.81
C THR A 180 -20.44 0.51 18.48
N GLY A 181 -21.23 -0.08 17.58
CA GLY A 181 -22.42 0.54 16.99
C GLY A 181 -22.12 1.65 15.98
N VAL A 182 -20.84 1.90 15.64
CA VAL A 182 -20.42 3.00 14.76
C VAL A 182 -19.60 2.47 13.60
N TRP A 183 -19.94 2.89 12.38
CA TRP A 183 -19.13 2.55 11.21
C TRP A 183 -17.80 3.30 11.21
N VAL A 184 -16.74 2.62 10.75
CA VAL A 184 -15.41 3.22 10.56
C VAL A 184 -15.46 4.44 9.64
N TYR A 185 -16.27 4.36 8.59
CA TYR A 185 -16.42 5.41 7.57
C TYR A 185 -17.84 5.94 7.54
N PRO A 186 -18.06 7.28 7.60
CA PRO A 186 -19.39 7.88 7.56
C PRO A 186 -20.22 7.49 6.32
N VAL A 187 -19.59 7.22 5.18
CA VAL A 187 -20.30 6.73 3.98
C VAL A 187 -21.15 5.48 4.25
N LEU A 188 -20.69 4.58 5.12
CA LEU A 188 -21.39 3.34 5.43
C LEU A 188 -22.63 3.60 6.29
N GLU A 189 -22.60 4.61 7.15
CA GLU A 189 -23.76 5.02 7.93
C GLU A 189 -24.89 5.52 7.01
N ARG A 190 -24.54 6.28 5.97
CA ARG A 190 -25.50 6.94 5.07
C ARG A 190 -26.19 6.05 4.05
N ILE A 191 -25.74 4.79 3.88
CA ILE A 191 -26.28 3.89 2.85
C ILE A 191 -27.05 2.71 3.46
N ALA A 192 -28.12 2.28 2.79
CA ALA A 192 -28.96 1.16 3.25
C ALA A 192 -28.18 -0.17 3.30
N PRO A 193 -28.60 -1.18 4.10
CA PRO A 193 -27.87 -2.43 4.25
C PRO A 193 -27.56 -3.17 2.94
N LEU A 194 -28.51 -3.23 2.00
CA LEU A 194 -28.28 -3.83 0.69
C LEU A 194 -27.24 -3.04 -0.12
N ALA A 195 -27.31 -1.70 -0.07
CA ALA A 195 -26.32 -0.84 -0.72
C ALA A 195 -24.93 -0.97 -0.09
N ARG A 196 -24.80 -1.26 1.22
CA ARG A 196 -23.52 -1.58 1.87
C ARG A 196 -22.89 -2.84 1.29
N ALA A 197 -23.68 -3.90 1.10
CA ALA A 197 -23.18 -5.13 0.49
C ALA A 197 -22.65 -4.88 -0.93
N VAL A 198 -23.41 -4.15 -1.75
CA VAL A 198 -22.98 -3.74 -3.09
C VAL A 198 -21.72 -2.86 -3.04
N PHE A 199 -21.66 -1.90 -2.11
CA PHE A 199 -20.52 -1.03 -1.93
C PHE A 199 -19.25 -1.82 -1.57
N PHE A 200 -19.34 -2.76 -0.63
CA PHE A 200 -18.20 -3.63 -0.28
C PHE A 200 -17.76 -4.48 -1.47
N SER A 201 -18.69 -5.11 -2.18
CA SER A 201 -18.35 -5.89 -3.39
C SER A 201 -17.68 -5.03 -4.46
N ALA A 202 -18.16 -3.81 -4.67
CA ALA A 202 -17.56 -2.86 -5.62
C ALA A 202 -16.13 -2.46 -5.18
N MET A 203 -15.92 -2.14 -3.90
CA MET A 203 -14.58 -1.82 -3.38
C MET A 203 -13.61 -2.99 -3.50
N THR A 204 -14.08 -4.23 -3.24
CA THR A 204 -13.26 -5.44 -3.46
C THR A 204 -12.92 -5.64 -4.94
N ALA A 205 -13.84 -5.34 -5.85
CA ALA A 205 -13.54 -5.37 -7.29
C ALA A 205 -12.51 -4.31 -7.68
N VAL A 206 -12.61 -3.08 -7.15
CA VAL A 206 -11.69 -1.97 -7.43
C VAL A 206 -10.26 -2.32 -6.99
N ILE A 207 -10.05 -2.90 -5.80
CA ILE A 207 -8.69 -3.30 -5.36
C ILE A 207 -8.11 -4.41 -6.25
N CYS A 208 -8.95 -5.34 -6.75
CA CYS A 208 -8.53 -6.34 -7.74
C CYS A 208 -8.15 -5.70 -9.09
N VAL A 209 -8.84 -4.63 -9.51
CA VAL A 209 -8.44 -3.84 -10.69
C VAL A 209 -7.07 -3.21 -10.46
N PHE A 210 -6.80 -2.64 -9.28
CA PHE A 210 -5.49 -2.07 -8.97
C PHE A 210 -4.37 -3.12 -8.98
N TYR A 211 -4.62 -4.35 -8.55
CA TYR A 211 -3.66 -5.44 -8.71
C TYR A 211 -3.28 -5.66 -10.18
N VAL A 212 -4.27 -5.75 -11.06
CA VAL A 212 -4.07 -5.92 -12.51
C VAL A 212 -3.34 -4.72 -13.10
N LEU A 213 -3.70 -3.50 -12.70
CA LEU A 213 -3.02 -2.29 -13.15
C LEU A 213 -1.55 -2.29 -12.71
N GLY A 214 -1.25 -2.75 -11.50
CA GLY A 214 0.12 -2.90 -11.02
C GLY A 214 0.92 -3.91 -11.82
N GLU A 215 0.33 -5.07 -12.12
CA GLU A 215 0.94 -6.09 -12.99
C GLU A 215 1.28 -5.51 -14.37
N ILE A 216 0.31 -4.84 -15.02
CA ILE A 216 0.50 -4.20 -16.33
C ILE A 216 1.56 -3.10 -16.26
N LEU A 217 1.52 -2.24 -15.24
CA LEU A 217 2.46 -1.13 -15.09
C LEU A 217 3.88 -1.65 -14.87
N ASN A 218 4.05 -2.69 -14.05
CA ASN A 218 5.35 -3.32 -13.82
C ASN A 218 5.92 -3.91 -15.12
N SER A 219 5.11 -4.67 -15.86
CA SER A 219 5.52 -5.20 -17.17
C SER A 219 5.80 -4.09 -18.18
N TYR A 220 4.99 -3.02 -18.24
CA TYR A 220 5.26 -1.91 -19.15
C TYR A 220 6.58 -1.18 -18.85
N ILE A 221 6.97 -1.09 -17.58
CA ILE A 221 8.23 -0.45 -17.16
C ILE A 221 9.45 -1.30 -17.56
N TRP A 222 9.37 -2.62 -17.41
CA TRP A 222 10.54 -3.52 -17.47
C TRP A 222 10.57 -4.44 -18.70
N ASP A 223 9.40 -4.87 -19.18
CA ASP A 223 9.24 -5.69 -20.37
C ASP A 223 9.03 -4.76 -21.58
N GLN A 224 10.09 -4.08 -22.02
CA GLN A 224 10.06 -3.45 -23.34
C GLN A 224 9.95 -4.55 -24.41
N PRO A 225 9.14 -4.36 -25.47
CA PRO A 225 9.26 -5.21 -26.65
C PRO A 225 10.65 -4.95 -27.22
N HIS A 226 11.60 -5.83 -26.90
CA HIS A 226 12.79 -5.96 -27.71
C HIS A 226 12.29 -6.18 -29.14
N THR A 227 12.46 -5.16 -29.97
CA THR A 227 12.39 -5.25 -31.41
C THR A 227 13.04 -6.57 -31.82
N GLU A 228 12.25 -7.51 -32.30
CA GLU A 228 12.71 -8.66 -33.08
C GLU A 228 13.35 -8.11 -34.37
N LYS A 229 14.59 -7.65 -34.24
CA LYS A 229 15.55 -7.41 -35.32
C LYS A 229 16.89 -7.77 -34.66
N VAL A 230 17.45 -8.96 -34.82
CA VAL A 230 17.86 -9.59 -36.09
C VAL A 230 17.79 -11.11 -35.93
N LYS A 231 16.81 -11.75 -36.58
CA LYS A 231 16.95 -13.11 -37.11
C LYS A 231 16.82 -12.95 -38.63
N GLY A 232 17.93 -13.04 -39.33
CA GLY A 232 17.96 -12.92 -40.79
C GLY A 232 19.11 -12.06 -41.26
N GLU A 233 20.32 -12.62 -41.18
CA GLU A 233 21.33 -12.63 -42.24
C GLU A 233 22.38 -13.69 -41.88
#